data_AF-A0A7W1PIN6-F1
#
_entry.id   AF-A0A7W1PIN6-F1
#
_cell.length_a   1.000
_cell.length_b   1.000
_cell.length_c   1.000
_cell.angle_alpha   90.00
_cell.angle_beta   90.00
_cell.angle_gamma   90.00
#
_symmetry.space_group_name_H-M   'P 1'
#
loop_
_entity.id
_entity.type
_entity.pdbx_description
1 polymer ?
#
loop_
_entity_poly.entity_id
_entity_poly.type
_entity_poly.pdbx_seq_one_letter_code
_entity_poly.pdbx_strand_id
1 'polypeptide(L)'
;MHVQYVTLCDQIILAQDGRPSLIGVFNHLNVPALPFTLPRLAFAGRILFTADETGRAHTVEVVITGPDGVELARPGGEISLPPAPAALESVAVDLPMQFDLFQVEAAGRYTFLLHVDGEKTAAVQLLVHLGEGG
;
A
#
# COMPACT_ATOMS: atom_id res chain seq x y z
N MET A 1 -7.62 -15.73 -4.86
CA MET A 1 -6.82 -14.69 -4.19
C MET A 1 -7.57 -14.08 -3.01
N HIS A 2 -6.87 -13.76 -1.92
CA HIS A 2 -7.40 -13.04 -0.77
C HIS A 2 -6.39 -12.00 -0.26
N VAL A 3 -6.83 -10.75 -0.08
CA VAL A 3 -6.00 -9.71 0.55
C VAL A 3 -6.12 -9.84 2.07
N GLN A 4 -5.02 -10.17 2.75
CA GLN A 4 -5.01 -10.28 4.21
C GLN A 4 -5.02 -8.92 4.90
N TYR A 5 -4.23 -7.98 4.37
CA TYR A 5 -4.26 -6.59 4.81
C TYR A 5 -3.69 -5.65 3.76
N VAL A 6 -4.09 -4.39 3.87
CA VAL A 6 -3.39 -3.23 3.34
C VAL A 6 -3.32 -2.19 4.45
N THR A 7 -2.16 -1.55 4.62
CA THR A 7 -1.97 -0.53 5.64
C THR A 7 -0.96 0.53 5.20
N LEU A 8 -0.97 1.67 5.88
CA LEU A 8 0.08 2.68 5.77
C LEU A 8 0.97 2.63 7.01
N CYS A 9 2.25 2.95 6.82
CA CYS A 9 3.21 3.06 7.92
C CYS A 9 4.37 3.99 7.57
N ASP A 10 5.20 4.36 8.55
CA ASP A 10 6.38 5.20 8.32
C ASP A 10 7.47 4.46 7.53
N GLN A 11 7.65 3.16 7.81
CA GLN A 11 8.73 2.37 7.22
C GLN A 11 8.39 0.87 7.19
N ILE A 12 8.86 0.19 6.13
CA ILE A 12 8.82 -1.27 6.00
C ILE A 12 10.25 -1.81 5.99
N ILE A 13 10.51 -2.86 6.78
CA ILE A 13 11.80 -3.57 6.79
C ILE A 13 11.53 -5.03 6.42
N LEU A 14 12.15 -5.51 5.34
CA LEU A 14 12.11 -6.92 4.98
C LEU A 14 13.28 -7.66 5.62
N ALA A 15 12.99 -8.72 6.36
CA ALA A 15 14.00 -9.68 6.80
C ALA A 15 14.55 -10.48 5.60
N GLN A 16 15.69 -11.15 5.79
CA GLN A 16 16.30 -11.97 4.73
C GLN A 16 15.40 -13.12 4.25
N ASP A 17 14.49 -13.57 5.11
CA ASP A 17 13.48 -14.59 4.76
C ASP A 17 12.18 -14.01 4.22
N GLY A 18 12.17 -12.72 3.88
CA GLY A 18 11.05 -12.03 3.25
C GLY A 18 9.97 -11.53 4.21
N ARG A 19 10.06 -11.82 5.52
CA ARG A 19 9.05 -11.34 6.48
C ARG A 19 9.15 -9.82 6.69
N PRO A 20 8.06 -9.05 6.50
CA PRO A 20 8.03 -7.62 6.74
C PRO A 20 7.86 -7.30 8.23
N SER A 21 8.58 -6.28 8.69
CA SER A 21 8.28 -5.50 9.89
C SER A 21 7.72 -4.14 9.47
N LEU A 22 6.55 -3.80 10.01
CA LEU A 22 5.87 -2.52 9.74
C LEU A 22 6.11 -1.59 10.94
N ILE A 23 6.75 -0.45 10.70
CA ILE A 23 7.13 0.50 11.76
C ILE A 23 6.23 1.73 11.63
N GLY A 24 5.59 2.10 12.75
CA GLY A 24 4.70 3.27 12.82
C GLY A 24 3.50 3.10 11.89
N VAL A 25 2.63 2.13 12.14
CA VAL A 25 1.38 1.98 11.37
C VAL A 25 0.41 3.09 11.74
N PHE A 26 -0.12 3.81 10.75
CA PHE A 26 -1.05 4.91 10.97
C PHE A 26 -2.09 5.03 9.85
N ASN A 27 -3.17 5.75 10.12
CA ASN A 27 -4.20 6.13 9.15
C ASN A 27 -4.66 7.59 9.31
N HIS A 28 -4.00 8.34 10.21
CA HIS A 28 -4.30 9.73 10.53
C HIS A 28 -3.01 10.55 10.56
N LEU A 29 -3.07 11.77 10.03
CA LEU A 29 -1.97 12.72 10.04
C LEU A 29 -2.49 14.11 10.44
N ASN A 30 -1.93 14.67 11.51
CA ASN A 30 -2.13 16.09 11.86
C ASN A 30 -0.94 16.88 11.33
N VAL A 31 -1.20 17.86 10.47
CA VAL A 31 -0.17 18.75 9.91
C VAL A 31 -0.32 20.17 10.46
N PRO A 32 0.78 20.90 10.68
CA PRO A 32 0.72 22.27 11.23
C PRO A 32 0.36 23.33 10.17
N ALA A 33 0.55 23.01 8.90
CA ALA A 33 0.28 23.89 7.76
C ALA A 33 0.06 23.04 6.50
N LEU A 34 -0.54 23.66 5.48
CA LEU A 34 -0.67 23.07 4.14
C LEU A 34 -0.13 24.09 3.11
N PRO A 35 0.60 23.65 2.07
CA PRO A 35 0.98 22.25 1.80
C PRO A 35 2.01 21.71 2.81
N PHE A 36 2.01 20.39 3.00
CA PHE A 36 2.94 19.69 3.88
C PHE A 36 3.65 18.55 3.13
N THR A 37 4.97 18.46 3.27
CA THR A 37 5.72 17.32 2.75
C THR A 37 5.89 16.27 3.85
N LEU A 38 5.22 15.13 3.71
CA LEU A 38 5.38 13.98 4.60
C LEU A 38 6.67 13.25 4.22
N PRO A 39 7.72 13.26 5.09
CA PRO A 39 9.04 12.78 4.67
C PRO A 39 9.06 11.30 4.31
N ARG A 40 8.26 10.50 5.01
CA ARG A 40 8.17 9.05 4.84
C ARG A 40 6.73 8.61 4.90
N LEU A 41 6.33 7.86 3.89
CA LEU A 41 5.08 7.13 3.86
C LEU A 41 5.33 5.82 3.15
N ALA A 42 4.81 4.73 3.68
CA ALA A 42 4.88 3.43 3.05
C ALA A 42 3.49 2.81 2.99
N PHE A 43 3.21 2.13 1.88
CA PHE A 43 2.07 1.24 1.73
C PHE A 43 2.57 -0.20 1.87
N ALA A 44 1.92 -0.96 2.75
CA ALA A 44 2.18 -2.38 2.94
C ALA A 44 0.91 -3.17 2.61
N GLY A 45 0.99 -4.03 1.59
CA GLY A 45 -0.05 -5.02 1.30
C GLY A 45 0.45 -6.43 1.57
N ARG A 46 -0.45 -7.34 1.97
CA ARG A 46 -0.20 -8.78 1.94
C ARG A 46 -1.35 -9.49 1.24
N ILE A 47 -1.01 -10.29 0.23
CA ILE A 47 -1.95 -11.04 -0.59
C ILE A 47 -1.64 -12.53 -0.48
N LEU A 48 -2.68 -13.34 -0.28
CA LEU A 48 -2.64 -14.79 -0.47
C LEU A 48 -3.15 -15.13 -1.86
N PHE A 49 -2.25 -15.61 -2.72
CA PHE A 49 -2.60 -16.20 -4.00
C PHE A 49 -2.91 -17.68 -3.81
N THR A 50 -4.01 -18.16 -4.39
CA THR A 50 -4.33 -19.59 -4.37
C THR A 50 -3.38 -20.34 -5.31
N ALA A 51 -3.22 -21.65 -5.13
CA ALA A 51 -2.27 -22.45 -5.90
C ALA A 51 -2.46 -22.33 -7.43
N ASP A 52 -3.69 -22.21 -7.92
CA ASP A 52 -4.05 -22.02 -9.33
C ASP A 52 -3.73 -20.61 -9.88
N GLU A 53 -3.52 -19.63 -9.01
CA GLU A 53 -3.08 -18.29 -9.37
C GLU A 53 -1.55 -18.19 -9.44
N THR A 54 -0.82 -19.22 -9.00
CA THR A 54 0.65 -19.25 -9.08
C THR A 54 1.16 -19.78 -10.43
N GLY A 55 2.46 -19.60 -10.71
CA GLY A 55 3.05 -20.01 -11.99
C GLY A 55 2.80 -19.04 -13.15
N ARG A 56 2.27 -17.85 -12.86
CA ARG A 56 2.03 -16.77 -13.81
C ARG A 56 2.41 -15.41 -13.21
N ALA A 57 2.44 -14.39 -14.07
CA ALA A 57 2.58 -13.01 -13.65
C ALA A 57 1.21 -12.40 -13.28
N HIS A 58 1.20 -11.50 -12.30
CA HIS A 58 0.07 -10.65 -11.95
C HIS A 58 0.49 -9.20 -12.02
N THR A 59 -0.38 -8.33 -12.55
CA THR A 59 -0.17 -6.88 -12.50
C THR A 59 -0.70 -6.35 -11.19
N VAL A 60 0.12 -5.63 -10.43
CA VAL A 60 -0.26 -5.00 -9.17
C VAL A 60 -0.06 -3.50 -9.28
N GLU A 61 -1.09 -2.73 -8.94
CA GLU A 61 -1.04 -1.27 -8.93
C GLU A 61 -1.65 -0.74 -7.63
N VAL A 62 -1.16 0.39 -7.14
CA VAL A 62 -1.82 1.15 -6.07
C VAL A 62 -2.21 2.51 -6.63
N VAL A 63 -3.50 2.74 -6.83
CA VAL A 63 -4.04 4.02 -7.26
C VAL A 63 -4.15 4.93 -6.06
N ILE A 64 -3.46 6.06 -6.09
CA ILE A 64 -3.45 7.04 -5.01
C ILE A 64 -4.29 8.23 -5.44
N THR A 65 -5.35 8.54 -4.69
CA THR A 65 -6.21 9.69 -4.97
C THR A 65 -6.19 10.70 -3.82
N GLY A 66 -6.21 11.98 -4.16
CA GLY A 66 -6.35 13.07 -3.20
C GLY A 66 -7.78 13.23 -2.65
N PRO A 67 -7.99 14.20 -1.72
CA PRO A 67 -9.30 14.48 -1.13
C PRO A 67 -10.37 14.94 -2.13
N ASP A 68 -9.95 15.54 -3.25
CA ASP A 68 -10.79 15.96 -4.37
C ASP A 68 -11.16 14.81 -5.33
N GLY A 69 -10.61 13.62 -5.10
CA GLY A 69 -10.79 12.44 -5.95
C GLY A 69 -9.87 12.40 -7.16
N VAL A 70 -8.94 13.35 -7.32
CA VAL A 70 -7.96 13.35 -8.41
C VAL A 70 -6.88 12.31 -8.14
N GLU A 71 -6.53 11.53 -9.17
CA GLU A 71 -5.41 10.59 -9.12
C GLU A 71 -4.09 11.36 -9.03
N LEU A 72 -3.33 11.10 -7.97
CA LEU A 72 -2.02 11.70 -7.72
C LEU A 72 -0.91 10.84 -8.32
N ALA A 73 -1.05 9.52 -8.23
CA ALA A 73 -0.08 8.56 -8.72
C ALA A 73 -0.69 7.15 -8.85
N ARG A 74 -0.01 6.32 -9.66
CA ARG A 74 -0.30 4.89 -9.84
C ARG A 74 1.01 4.09 -9.89
N PRO A 75 1.74 3.98 -8.77
CA PRO A 75 2.83 3.01 -8.66
C PRO A 75 2.31 1.59 -8.92
N GLY A 76 3.10 0.78 -9.60
CA GLY A 76 2.75 -0.59 -9.88
C GLY A 76 3.86 -1.35 -10.58
N GLY A 77 3.62 -2.63 -10.83
CA GLY A 77 4.52 -3.51 -11.54
C GLY A 77 3.95 -4.92 -11.66
N GLU A 78 4.68 -5.78 -12.37
CA GLU A 78 4.36 -7.19 -12.44
C GLU A 78 5.06 -7.97 -11.31
N ILE A 79 4.29 -8.82 -10.64
CA ILE A 79 4.83 -9.85 -9.74
C ILE A 79 4.74 -11.20 -10.44
N SER A 80 5.85 -11.93 -10.51
CA SER A 80 5.86 -13.30 -11.04
C SER A 80 5.93 -14.30 -9.89
N LEU A 81 4.91 -15.14 -9.79
CA LEU A 81 4.84 -16.14 -8.73
C LEU A 81 5.35 -17.48 -9.25
N PRO A 82 6.34 -18.11 -8.58
CA PRO A 82 6.69 -19.48 -8.91
C PRO A 82 5.48 -20.39 -8.64
N PRO A 83 5.34 -21.51 -9.36
CA PRO A 83 4.30 -22.49 -9.05
C PRO A 83 4.36 -22.90 -7.57
N ALA A 84 3.20 -22.92 -6.92
CA ALA A 84 3.08 -23.34 -5.53
C ALA A 84 3.59 -24.78 -5.37
N PRO A 85 4.39 -25.08 -4.32
CA PRO A 85 4.67 -26.45 -3.93
C PRO A 85 3.36 -27.23 -3.73
N ALA A 86 3.31 -28.50 -4.16
CA ALA A 86 2.08 -29.31 -4.16
C ALA A 86 1.38 -29.46 -2.80
N ALA A 87 2.09 -29.20 -1.69
CA ALA A 87 1.55 -29.25 -0.33
C ALA A 87 0.95 -27.92 0.17
N LEU A 88 1.07 -26.82 -0.57
CA LEU A 88 0.59 -25.50 -0.17
C LEU A 88 -0.67 -25.12 -0.97
N GLU A 89 -1.72 -24.72 -0.24
CA GLU A 89 -2.98 -24.25 -0.85
C GLU A 89 -2.90 -22.77 -1.29
N SER A 90 -1.97 -22.01 -0.70
CA SER A 90 -1.74 -20.60 -1.05
C SER A 90 -0.29 -20.17 -0.82
N VAL A 91 0.08 -19.09 -1.51
CA VAL A 91 1.38 -18.41 -1.39
C VAL A 91 1.15 -16.96 -0.96
N ALA A 92 1.82 -16.55 0.12
CA ALA A 92 1.77 -15.18 0.61
C ALA A 92 2.79 -14.30 -0.12
N VAL A 93 2.34 -13.11 -0.53
CA VAL A 93 3.16 -12.10 -1.20
C VAL A 93 3.00 -10.78 -0.44
N ASP A 94 4.13 -10.22 -0.04
CA ASP A 94 4.21 -8.90 0.58
C ASP A 94 4.50 -7.84 -0.49
N LEU A 95 3.77 -6.74 -0.43
CA LEU A 95 3.84 -5.61 -1.35
C LEU A 95 4.29 -4.35 -0.62
N PRO A 96 5.61 -4.17 -0.43
CA PRO A 96 6.15 -2.96 0.15
C PRO A 96 6.30 -1.87 -0.93
N MET A 97 5.70 -0.71 -0.69
CA MET A 97 5.90 0.48 -1.53
C MET A 97 6.29 1.65 -0.62
N GLN A 98 7.43 2.27 -0.91
CA GLN A 98 7.92 3.45 -0.18
C GLN A 98 7.68 4.70 -1.02
N PHE A 99 7.13 5.73 -0.38
CA PHE A 99 6.90 7.05 -0.93
C PHE A 99 7.70 8.06 -0.12
N ASP A 100 8.81 8.52 -0.69
CA ASP A 100 9.62 9.56 -0.07
C ASP A 100 9.08 10.94 -0.47
N LEU A 101 9.06 11.86 0.50
CA LEU A 101 8.61 13.25 0.31
C LEU A 101 7.19 13.34 -0.29
N PHE A 102 6.26 12.54 0.24
CA PHE A 102 4.86 12.52 -0.21
C PHE A 102 4.20 13.89 0.03
N GLN A 103 3.65 14.49 -1.03
CA GLN A 103 3.07 15.83 -0.96
C GLN A 103 1.62 15.78 -0.50
N VAL A 104 1.33 16.52 0.57
CA VAL A 104 0.00 16.69 1.15
C VAL A 104 -0.45 18.13 0.88
N GLU A 105 -1.16 18.31 -0.22
CA GLU A 105 -1.64 19.61 -0.69
C GLU A 105 -2.87 20.12 0.08
N ALA A 106 -3.71 19.21 0.60
CA ALA A 106 -4.98 19.56 1.23
C ALA A 106 -5.30 18.67 2.43
N ALA A 107 -6.09 19.20 3.37
CA ALA A 107 -6.73 18.39 4.40
C ALA A 107 -7.81 17.51 3.78
N GLY A 108 -8.07 16.37 4.41
CA GLY A 108 -9.09 15.42 3.98
C GLY A 108 -8.52 14.04 3.72
N ARG A 109 -9.27 13.25 2.96
CA ARG A 109 -9.03 11.82 2.82
C ARG A 109 -8.26 11.50 1.56
N TYR A 110 -7.05 10.98 1.73
CA TYR A 110 -6.28 10.35 0.67
C TYR A 110 -6.61 8.85 0.66
N THR A 111 -6.76 8.26 -0.53
CA THR A 111 -7.08 6.83 -0.68
C THR A 111 -6.00 6.12 -1.46
N PHE A 112 -5.56 4.97 -0.96
CA PHE A 112 -4.61 4.06 -1.60
C PHE A 112 -5.38 2.79 -1.96
N LEU A 113 -5.75 2.66 -3.22
CA LEU A 113 -6.58 1.58 -3.74
C LEU A 113 -5.71 0.55 -4.47
N LEU A 114 -5.61 -0.64 -3.91
CA LEU A 114 -4.91 -1.77 -4.52
C LEU A 114 -5.74 -2.34 -5.67
N HIS A 115 -5.10 -2.45 -6.82
CA HIS A 115 -5.58 -3.18 -7.98
C HIS A 115 -4.69 -4.40 -8.22
N VAL A 116 -5.32 -5.53 -8.55
CA VAL A 116 -4.62 -6.73 -9.03
C VAL A 116 -5.29 -7.20 -10.30
N ASP A 117 -4.52 -7.38 -11.37
CA ASP A 117 -5.01 -7.72 -12.71
C ASP A 117 -6.13 -6.78 -13.20
N GLY A 118 -6.04 -5.50 -12.84
CA GLY A 118 -7.02 -4.45 -13.16
C GLY A 118 -8.18 -4.34 -12.17
N GLU A 119 -8.43 -5.35 -11.33
CA GLU A 119 -9.55 -5.40 -10.41
C GLU A 119 -9.27 -4.70 -9.07
N LYS A 120 -10.24 -3.96 -8.55
CA LYS A 120 -10.16 -3.30 -7.24
C LYS A 120 -10.26 -4.33 -6.13
N THR A 121 -9.21 -4.49 -5.34
CA THR A 121 -9.11 -5.61 -4.38
C THR A 121 -9.15 -5.18 -2.92
N ALA A 122 -8.48 -4.08 -2.56
CA ALA A 122 -8.48 -3.56 -1.19
C ALA A 122 -8.10 -2.07 -1.17
N ALA A 123 -8.40 -1.38 -0.08
CA ALA A 123 -8.00 0.02 0.08
C ALA A 123 -7.61 0.34 1.52
N VAL A 124 -6.69 1.30 1.67
CA VAL A 124 -6.41 1.99 2.95
C VAL A 124 -6.52 3.50 2.75
N GLN A 125 -6.88 4.22 3.82
CA GLN A 125 -7.10 5.65 3.79
C GLN A 125 -6.15 6.35 4.75
N LEU A 126 -5.66 7.52 4.34
CA LEU A 126 -4.97 8.48 5.19
C LEU A 126 -5.88 9.69 5.36
N LEU A 127 -6.29 9.97 6.59
CA LEU A 127 -7.04 11.16 6.94
C LEU A 127 -6.09 12.25 7.43
N VAL A 128 -6.00 13.34 6.68
CA VAL A 128 -5.18 14.51 7.00
C VAL A 128 -6.04 15.59 7.64
N HIS A 129 -5.65 16.06 8.81
CA HIS A 129 -6.22 17.25 9.45
C HIS A 129 -5.18 18.36 9.53
N LEU A 130 -5.62 19.60 9.27
CA LEU A 130 -4.86 20.78 9.65
C LEU A 130 -5.08 21.00 11.15
N GLY A 131 -4.02 20.81 11.94
CA GLY A 131 -4.06 21.10 13.37
C GLY A 131 -4.10 22.60 13.62
N GLU A 132 -4.94 23.04 14.55
CA GLU A 132 -4.75 24.35 15.16
C GLU A 132 -3.48 24.26 16.02
N GLY A 133 -2.47 25.08 15.72
CA GLY A 133 -1.22 25.09 16.49
C GLY A 133 -1.52 25.20 17.99
N GLY A 134 -1.02 24.24 18.77
CA GLY A 134 -1.07 24.29 20.23
C GLY A 134 -0.21 25.40 20.80
#